data_AF-A0ABD5MWD7-F1
#
_entry.id   AF-A0ABD5MWD7-F1
#
_cell.length_a   1.000
_cell.length_b   1.000
_cell.length_c   1.000
_cell.angle_alpha   90.00
_cell.angle_beta   90.00
_cell.angle_gamma   90.00
#
_symmetry.space_group_name_H-M   'P 1'
#
loop_
_entity.id
_entity.type
_entity.pdbx_description
1 polymer ?
#
loop_
_entity_poly.entity_id
_entity_poly.type
_entity_poly.pdbx_seq_one_letter_code
_entity_poly.pdbx_strand_id
1 'polypeptide(L)' 'MKEWKCVSVGDHKNVGKRVEEYQKNGWHLHTYACAGIGAMMAVNHYLLFEKGE' A
#
# COMPACT_ATOMS: atom_id res chain seq x y z
N MET A 1 4.06 -7.96 -19.13
CA MET A 1 5.14 -7.80 -18.13
C MET A 1 4.58 -6.88 -17.07
N LYS A 2 4.50 -7.37 -15.83
CA LYS A 2 3.84 -6.65 -14.74
C LYS A 2 4.61 -5.40 -14.31
N GLU A 3 3.87 -4.31 -14.12
CA GLU A 3 4.35 -3.13 -13.40
C GLU A 3 4.10 -3.29 -11.91
N TRP A 4 5.04 -2.83 -11.08
CA TRP A 4 4.99 -2.94 -9.63
C TRP A 4 5.15 -1.58 -8.98
N LYS A 5 4.31 -1.27 -7.98
CA LYS A 5 4.40 -0.03 -7.23
C LYS A 5 4.15 -0.25 -5.75
N CYS A 6 5.16 0.00 -4.93
CA CYS A 6 5.05 0.03 -3.47
C CYS A 6 4.75 1.45 -3.00
N VAL A 7 3.77 1.62 -2.12
CA VAL A 7 3.45 2.90 -1.49
C VAL A 7 3.42 2.80 0.02
N SER A 8 3.98 3.80 0.69
CA SER A 8 3.82 4.00 2.13
C SER A 8 2.56 4.82 2.41
N VAL A 9 1.82 4.43 3.44
CA VAL A 9 0.66 5.10 4.01
C VAL A 9 0.96 5.35 5.48
N GLY A 10 1.01 6.62 5.88
CA GLY A 10 1.42 7.01 7.24
C GLY A 10 0.35 6.83 8.33
N ASP A 11 -0.92 6.65 7.94
CA ASP A 11 -2.03 6.42 8.87
C ASP A 11 -2.92 5.30 8.34
N HIS A 12 -3.13 4.25 9.15
CA HIS A 12 -3.98 3.10 8.84
C HIS A 12 -5.38 3.49 8.34
N LYS A 13 -5.95 4.62 8.79
CA LYS A 13 -7.27 5.09 8.35
C LYS A 13 -7.32 5.42 6.85
N ASN A 14 -6.17 5.72 6.25
CA ASN A 14 -6.06 6.06 4.83
C ASN A 14 -5.77 4.85 3.93
N VAL A 15 -5.59 3.64 4.49
CA VAL A 15 -5.28 2.43 3.71
C VAL A 15 -6.39 2.12 2.71
N GLY A 16 -7.66 2.07 3.16
CA GLY A 16 -8.80 1.78 2.27
C GLY A 16 -8.91 2.78 1.13
N LYS A 17 -8.81 4.09 1.46
CA LYS A 17 -8.80 5.17 0.46
C LYS A 17 -7.68 4.97 -0.57
N ARG A 18 -6.47 4.64 -0.14
CA ARG A 18 -5.33 4.44 -1.05
C ARG A 18 -5.53 3.20 -1.94
N VAL A 19 -6.11 2.12 -1.42
CA VAL A 19 -6.45 0.92 -2.21
C VAL A 19 -7.48 1.27 -3.28
N GLU A 20 -8.56 1.97 -2.93
CA GLU A 20 -9.58 2.40 -3.89
C GLU A 20 -9.02 3.31 -4.99
N GLU A 21 -8.17 4.28 -4.63
CA GLU A 21 -7.49 5.17 -5.58
C GLU A 21 -6.70 4.36 -6.62
N TYR A 22 -5.96 3.34 -6.19
CA TYR A 22 -5.15 2.52 -7.07
C TYR A 22 -6.00 1.58 -7.93
N GLN A 23 -7.01 0.94 -7.34
CA GLN A 23 -7.95 0.07 -8.06
C GLN A 23 -8.70 0.83 -9.15
N LYS A 24 -9.16 2.06 -8.90
CA LYS A 24 -9.77 2.92 -9.94
C LYS A 24 -8.82 3.23 -11.10
N ASN A 25 -7.51 3.18 -10.87
CA ASN A 25 -6.48 3.38 -11.88
C ASN A 25 -5.98 2.06 -12.52
N GLY A 26 -6.70 0.96 -12.30
CA GLY A 26 -6.39 -0.36 -12.89
C GLY A 26 -5.24 -1.09 -12.21
N TRP A 27 -4.88 -0.72 -10.98
CA TRP A 27 -3.91 -1.46 -10.18
C TRP A 27 -4.59 -2.47 -9.27
N HIS A 28 -3.96 -3.62 -9.04
CA HIS A 28 -4.41 -4.64 -8.11
C HIS A 28 -3.52 -4.65 -6.88
N LEU A 29 -4.13 -4.73 -5.68
CA LEU A 29 -3.36 -4.88 -4.45
C LEU A 29 -2.80 -6.31 -4.40
N HIS A 30 -1.48 -6.41 -4.39
CA HIS A 30 -0.77 -7.68 -4.33
C HIS A 30 -0.49 -8.10 -2.89
N THR A 31 0.03 -7.18 -2.06
CA THR A 31 0.27 -7.46 -0.64
C THR A 31 0.22 -6.19 0.22
N TYR A 32 0.02 -6.38 1.52
CA TYR A 32 0.03 -5.34 2.54
C TYR A 32 0.90 -5.79 3.71
N ALA A 33 1.90 -4.96 4.05
CA ALA A 33 2.79 -5.17 5.18
C ALA A 33 2.77 -3.96 6.13
N CYS A 34 2.97 -4.20 7.42
CA CYS A 34 3.15 -3.16 8.43
C CYS A 34 4.57 -3.25 8.99
N ALA A 35 5.26 -2.11 9.12
CA ALA A 35 6.52 -2.03 9.82
C ALA A 35 6.36 -1.12 11.05
N GLY A 36 6.43 -1.72 12.24
CA GLY A 36 6.47 -0.97 13.49
C GLY A 36 7.89 -0.52 13.79
N ILE A 37 8.08 0.77 14.07
CA ILE A 37 9.35 1.27 14.62
C ILE A 37 9.16 1.34 16.14
N GLY A 38 9.67 0.33 16.85
CA GLY A 38 9.42 0.11 18.28
C GLY A 38 9.76 1.28 19.20
N ALA A 39 10.68 2.17 18.80
CA ALA A 39 11.04 3.35 19.56
C ALA A 39 10.07 4.54 19.37
N MET A 40 9.28 4.58 18.29
CA MET A 40 8.48 5.75 17.92
C MET A 40 6.96 5.53 18.07
N MET A 41 6.53 4.34 18.55
CA MET A 41 5.11 3.93 18.56
C MET A 41 4.39 4.19 17.23
N ALA A 42 5.15 4.24 16.13
CA ALA A 42 4.69 4.56 14.79
C ALA A 42 4.67 3.29 13.97
N VAL A 43 3.56 3.09 13.24
CA VAL A 43 3.38 1.97 12.32
C VAL A 43 3.33 2.55 10.91
N ASN A 44 4.27 2.13 10.06
CA ASN A 44 4.22 2.42 8.63
C ASN A 44 3.43 1.31 7.93
N HIS A 45 2.56 1.69 7.01
CA HIS A 45 1.75 0.78 6.23
C HIS A 45 2.24 0.77 4.77
N TYR A 46 2.64 -0.40 4.26
CA TYR A 46 3.16 -0.54 2.90
C TYR A 46 2.23 -1.39 2.05
N LEU A 47 1.77 -0.83 0.94
CA LEU A 47 0.89 -1.49 -0.01
C LEU A 47 1.66 -1.72 -1.32
N LEU A 48 1.82 -2.98 -1.72
CA LEU A 48 2.39 -3.33 -3.01
C LEU A 48 1.26 -3.56 -4.01
N PHE A 49 1.29 -2.82 -5.11
CA PHE A 49 0.34 -2.95 -6.20
C PHE A 49 1.02 -3.50 -7.45
N GLU A 50 0.25 -4.23 -8.25
CA GLU A 50 0.62 -4.72 -9.58
C GLU A 50 -0.36 -4.24 -10.65
N LYS A 51 0.11 -4.03 -11.88
CA LYS A 51 -0.73 -3.66 -13.04
C LYS A 51 -0.20 -4.31 -14.32
N GLY A 52 -1.11 -4.73 -15.19
CA GLY A 52 -0.80 -5.48 -16.42
C GLY A 52 -0.75 -6.99 -16.22
N GLU A 53 -0.61 -7.73 -17.33
CA GLU A 53 -0.37 -9.19 -17.35
C GLU A 53 1.05 -9.58 -16.93
#